data_AF-A0A135WGK3-F1
#
_entry.id   AF-A0A135WGK3-F1
#
_cell.length_a   1.000
_cell.length_b   1.000
_cell.length_c   1.000
_cell.angle_alpha   90.00
_cell.angle_beta   90.00
_cell.angle_gamma   90.00
#
_symmetry.space_group_name_H-M   'P 1'
#
loop_
_entity.id
_entity.type
_entity.pdbx_description
1 polymer ?
#
loop_
_entity_poly.entity_id
_entity_poly.type
_entity_poly.pdbx_seq_one_letter_code
_entity_poly.pdbx_strand_id
1 'polypeptide(L)'
;MRKIGVLALVFTFLFALIMPVTKVDAAKSFSDVSKDYWAAEQIYRFSDLGVIKGFDDGTFRPNNKITRAQAAIMLTRGLKLDTENVPSVNYKDISKDHYAYKEIAAVTHAGIMQGSNGAYQPDEPLIRSQMAIILANAFELKGYQTASFKDVPKNAHAYEQIDAIYASGITKGYEDRTFRPSIPTTRAQFAVFLGRAIDKDQSLAGLLKEVYANEQAIETYEYEGNLNLGISFPETMQEFPEMAMIASMLEDVKVRMVGAYQKDPMLMDMVVELTLSGDVQTTVKLPIVITEEKMWMKLPESPLFPLPEELTGKFIEFDLAELSELSGQPNNTVNLDLQTELALAINNLFFDQFAVDFYSTVENEDAIKVPSDVDVKKIVKFELTNDNLQPFVETLFNGFLPQLFELLQQDDYVEALGLTAEEIELLKEEIAHMPADLDEIIAEINKVVTIHKFEEHIVINEDDIIAYDVFDLDLDVNVEEETYGLKLFFDMKKSKINEEVKFSIGIPDKANTITLEELLQLEGVEMDALAVPYDLQ
;
A
#
# COMPACT_ATOMS: atom_id res chain seq x y z
N MET A 1 9.01 3.35 29.44
CA MET A 1 7.55 3.26 29.21
C MET A 1 7.09 4.25 28.13
N ARG A 2 6.51 5.44 28.40
CA ARG A 2 5.89 6.30 27.34
C ARG A 2 6.73 6.48 26.04
N LYS A 3 8.04 6.74 26.13
CA LYS A 3 8.93 6.89 24.96
C LYS A 3 9.10 5.60 24.14
N ILE A 4 9.12 4.45 24.80
CA ILE A 4 9.19 3.11 24.16
C ILE A 4 7.85 2.81 23.47
N GLY A 5 6.73 3.26 24.04
CA GLY A 5 5.40 3.13 23.42
C GLY A 5 5.28 3.85 22.07
N VAL A 6 5.87 5.05 21.93
CA VAL A 6 5.92 5.76 20.63
C VAL A 6 6.73 4.96 19.59
N LEU A 7 7.86 4.40 20.00
CA LEU A 7 8.69 3.58 19.12
C LEU A 7 7.93 2.32 18.68
N ALA A 8 7.33 1.59 19.62
CA ALA A 8 6.50 0.42 19.34
C ALA A 8 5.36 0.76 18.37
N LEU A 9 4.66 1.88 18.59
CA LEU A 9 3.55 2.32 17.71
C LEU A 9 4.02 2.57 16.28
N VAL A 10 5.15 3.25 16.07
CA VAL A 10 5.74 3.47 14.72
C VAL A 10 6.05 2.15 14.02
N PHE A 11 6.73 1.22 14.70
CA PHE A 11 7.06 -0.09 14.11
C PHE A 11 5.85 -1.00 13.92
N THR A 12 4.83 -0.95 14.79
CA THR A 12 3.56 -1.67 14.60
C THR A 12 2.79 -1.18 13.38
N PHE A 13 2.74 0.14 13.14
CA PHE A 13 2.12 0.69 11.93
C PHE A 13 2.86 0.26 10.65
N LEU A 14 4.19 0.25 10.67
CA LEU A 14 5.00 -0.20 9.53
C LEU A 14 4.78 -1.69 9.22
N PHE A 15 4.56 -2.54 10.22
CA PHE A 15 4.30 -3.97 10.04
C PHE A 15 2.85 -4.28 9.58
N ALA A 16 1.89 -3.41 9.89
CA ALA A 16 0.47 -3.62 9.58
C ALA A 16 0.07 -3.35 8.11
N LEU A 17 0.91 -2.65 7.34
CA LEU A 17 0.63 -2.25 5.94
C LEU A 17 0.77 -3.39 4.91
N ILE A 18 1.30 -4.54 5.34
CA ILE A 18 1.85 -5.59 4.46
C ILE A 18 0.80 -6.65 4.04
N MET A 19 -0.42 -6.63 4.59
CA MET A 19 -1.45 -7.67 4.37
C MET A 19 -2.50 -7.31 3.30
N PRO A 20 -2.74 -8.17 2.27
CA PRO A 20 -3.77 -7.99 1.25
C PRO A 20 -5.08 -8.77 1.54
N VAL A 21 -6.25 -8.13 1.41
CA VAL A 21 -7.59 -8.76 1.32
C VAL A 21 -8.46 -7.92 0.31
N THR A 22 -9.68 -8.33 -0.13
CA THR A 22 -10.50 -7.60 -1.16
C THR A 22 -11.87 -7.06 -0.70
N LYS A 23 -12.34 -5.86 -1.14
CA LYS A 23 -13.30 -5.72 -2.28
C LYS A 23 -13.49 -4.29 -2.86
N VAL A 24 -14.57 -4.11 -3.64
CA VAL A 24 -14.98 -2.94 -4.45
C VAL A 24 -16.53 -2.80 -4.48
N ASP A 25 -17.06 -1.57 -4.39
CA ASP A 25 -18.49 -1.25 -4.64
C ASP A 25 -18.79 -0.97 -6.14
N ALA A 26 -20.06 -1.11 -6.54
CA ALA A 26 -20.48 -1.14 -7.94
C ALA A 26 -20.37 0.22 -8.66
N ALA A 27 -19.39 0.32 -9.58
CA ALA A 27 -19.18 1.48 -10.44
C ALA A 27 -20.46 2.01 -11.12
N LYS A 28 -20.65 3.33 -11.09
CA LYS A 28 -21.72 4.01 -11.85
C LYS A 28 -21.40 3.99 -13.35
N SER A 29 -21.82 2.92 -14.02
CA SER A 29 -21.74 2.83 -15.48
C SER A 29 -22.52 3.97 -16.16
N PHE A 30 -21.87 4.68 -17.08
CA PHE A 30 -22.54 5.63 -17.97
C PHE A 30 -23.24 4.89 -19.10
N SER A 31 -24.50 5.21 -19.34
CA SER A 31 -25.34 4.54 -20.34
C SER A 31 -24.87 4.69 -21.80
N ASP A 32 -23.97 5.64 -22.07
CA ASP A 32 -23.41 5.94 -23.40
C ASP A 32 -21.90 5.66 -23.53
N VAL A 33 -21.33 4.91 -22.58
CA VAL A 33 -19.96 4.38 -22.64
C VAL A 33 -20.07 2.85 -22.57
N SER A 34 -19.69 2.16 -23.64
CA SER A 34 -19.56 0.69 -23.63
C SER A 34 -18.25 0.29 -22.96
N LYS A 35 -18.18 -0.89 -22.34
CA LYS A 35 -16.92 -1.44 -21.79
C LYS A 35 -15.79 -1.48 -22.84
N ASP A 36 -16.11 -1.79 -24.08
CA ASP A 36 -15.15 -1.85 -25.20
C ASP A 36 -14.81 -0.47 -25.81
N TYR A 37 -15.27 0.64 -25.22
CA TYR A 37 -14.92 1.97 -25.71
C TYR A 37 -13.46 2.29 -25.35
N TRP A 38 -12.69 2.84 -26.29
CA TRP A 38 -11.23 3.06 -26.16
C TRP A 38 -10.77 3.90 -24.96
N ALA A 39 -11.69 4.58 -24.28
CA ALA A 39 -11.45 5.38 -23.08
C ALA A 39 -12.29 4.92 -21.87
N ALA A 40 -13.01 3.79 -21.95
CA ALA A 40 -13.96 3.32 -20.95
C ALA A 40 -13.32 3.19 -19.57
N GLU A 41 -12.21 2.46 -19.51
CA GLU A 41 -11.36 2.26 -18.33
C GLU A 41 -11.07 3.57 -17.59
N GLN A 42 -10.46 4.54 -18.27
CA GLN A 42 -10.18 5.86 -17.69
C GLN A 42 -11.44 6.60 -17.25
N ILE A 43 -12.52 6.54 -18.05
CA ILE A 43 -13.77 7.24 -17.76
C ILE A 43 -14.42 6.67 -16.49
N TYR A 44 -14.36 5.36 -16.29
CA TYR A 44 -14.86 4.71 -15.07
C TYR A 44 -13.94 5.00 -13.88
N ARG A 45 -12.63 4.77 -13.99
CA ARG A 45 -11.65 5.11 -12.92
C ARG A 45 -11.78 6.57 -12.45
N PHE A 46 -11.95 7.52 -13.37
CA PHE A 46 -12.21 8.92 -13.01
C PHE A 46 -13.63 9.19 -12.48
N SER A 47 -14.61 8.35 -12.78
CA SER A 47 -15.94 8.42 -12.15
C SER A 47 -15.87 7.96 -10.69
N ASP A 48 -15.13 6.89 -10.43
CA ASP A 48 -14.98 6.31 -9.09
C ASP A 48 -14.15 7.24 -8.20
N LEU A 49 -13.09 7.85 -8.73
CA LEU A 49 -12.34 8.95 -8.09
C LEU A 49 -13.11 10.29 -8.01
N GLY A 50 -14.38 10.35 -8.40
CA GLY A 50 -15.23 11.54 -8.32
C GLY A 50 -14.87 12.72 -9.25
N VAL A 51 -13.81 12.58 -10.05
CA VAL A 51 -13.33 13.55 -11.05
C VAL A 51 -14.40 13.79 -12.12
N ILE A 52 -14.98 12.70 -12.62
CA ILE A 52 -16.10 12.68 -13.56
C ILE A 52 -17.38 12.37 -12.76
N LYS A 53 -18.45 13.15 -13.00
CA LYS A 53 -19.80 12.86 -12.44
C LYS A 53 -20.87 12.62 -13.51
N GLY A 54 -20.46 12.57 -14.79
CA GLY A 54 -21.38 12.52 -15.93
C GLY A 54 -22.30 13.74 -16.03
N PHE A 55 -23.52 13.50 -16.48
CA PHE A 55 -24.66 14.40 -16.50
C PHE A 55 -25.84 13.73 -15.76
N ASP A 56 -26.83 14.53 -15.34
CA ASP A 56 -27.99 14.06 -14.54
C ASP A 56 -28.85 12.98 -15.23
N ASP A 57 -28.67 12.78 -16.53
CA ASP A 57 -29.32 11.73 -17.33
C ASP A 57 -28.55 10.39 -17.35
N GLY A 58 -27.47 10.27 -16.59
CA GLY A 58 -26.64 9.05 -16.54
C GLY A 58 -25.74 8.86 -17.76
N THR A 59 -25.43 9.93 -18.50
CA THR A 59 -24.49 9.91 -19.64
C THR A 59 -23.15 10.57 -19.29
N PHE A 60 -22.07 10.16 -19.95
CA PHE A 60 -20.78 10.86 -19.94
C PHE A 60 -20.59 11.77 -21.16
N ARG A 61 -21.20 11.42 -22.30
CA ARG A 61 -21.10 12.10 -23.61
C ARG A 61 -19.67 12.14 -24.15
N PRO A 62 -19.00 10.98 -24.34
CA PRO A 62 -17.56 10.89 -24.61
C PRO A 62 -17.10 11.64 -25.87
N ASN A 63 -17.95 11.69 -26.90
CA ASN A 63 -17.66 12.32 -28.19
C ASN A 63 -18.00 13.81 -28.24
N ASN A 64 -18.66 14.37 -27.21
CA ASN A 64 -18.89 15.81 -27.14
C ASN A 64 -17.58 16.56 -26.92
N LYS A 65 -17.46 17.75 -27.50
CA LYS A 65 -16.33 18.66 -27.25
C LYS A 65 -16.36 19.08 -25.78
N ILE A 66 -15.21 19.08 -25.11
CA ILE A 66 -15.13 19.61 -23.74
C ILE A 66 -15.10 21.15 -23.80
N THR A 67 -15.91 21.81 -22.97
CA THR A 67 -15.85 23.27 -22.80
C THR A 67 -14.75 23.66 -21.82
N ARG A 68 -14.28 24.90 -21.85
CA ARG A 68 -13.28 25.39 -20.89
C ARG A 68 -13.74 25.30 -19.44
N ALA A 69 -15.01 25.56 -19.15
CA ALA A 69 -15.59 25.37 -17.82
C ALA A 69 -15.61 23.90 -17.37
N GLN A 70 -15.93 22.96 -18.28
CA GLN A 70 -15.89 21.52 -17.98
C GLN A 70 -14.46 21.02 -17.74
N ALA A 71 -13.48 21.56 -18.48
CA ALA A 71 -12.06 21.26 -18.27
C ALA A 71 -11.59 21.75 -16.90
N ALA A 72 -11.97 22.98 -16.50
CA ALA A 72 -11.67 23.52 -15.17
C ALA A 72 -12.22 22.63 -14.05
N ILE A 73 -13.47 22.15 -14.17
CA ILE A 73 -14.09 21.24 -13.20
C ILE A 73 -13.35 19.89 -13.12
N MET A 74 -12.92 19.32 -14.25
CA MET A 74 -12.16 18.06 -14.23
C MET A 74 -10.75 18.26 -13.64
N LEU A 75 -10.11 19.40 -13.92
CA LEU A 75 -8.78 19.73 -13.38
C LEU A 75 -8.83 19.97 -11.87
N THR A 76 -9.74 20.78 -11.36
CA THR A 76 -9.81 21.04 -9.90
C THR A 76 -10.05 19.76 -9.11
N ARG A 77 -10.88 18.85 -9.61
CA ARG A 77 -11.13 17.56 -8.96
C ARG A 77 -9.96 16.60 -9.08
N GLY A 78 -9.40 16.44 -10.29
CA GLY A 78 -8.27 15.55 -10.53
C GLY A 78 -6.99 15.97 -9.80
N LEU A 79 -6.81 17.28 -9.60
CA LEU A 79 -5.67 17.88 -8.90
C LEU A 79 -5.97 18.23 -7.43
N LYS A 80 -7.15 17.86 -6.90
CA LYS A 80 -7.63 18.20 -5.54
C LYS A 80 -7.44 19.70 -5.16
N LEU A 81 -7.61 20.64 -6.09
CA LEU A 81 -7.38 22.07 -5.84
C LEU A 81 -8.44 22.65 -4.89
N ASP A 82 -8.01 23.52 -3.96
CA ASP A 82 -8.94 24.32 -3.16
C ASP A 82 -9.84 25.16 -4.11
N THR A 83 -11.14 25.16 -3.81
CA THR A 83 -12.18 25.91 -4.53
C THR A 83 -13.00 26.81 -3.60
N GLU A 84 -12.80 26.72 -2.28
CA GLU A 84 -13.54 27.46 -1.25
C GLU A 84 -12.75 28.69 -0.77
N ASN A 85 -11.45 28.58 -0.53
CA ASN A 85 -10.61 29.69 -0.03
C ASN A 85 -9.85 30.45 -1.14
N VAL A 86 -10.37 30.42 -2.37
CA VAL A 86 -9.72 31.06 -3.53
C VAL A 86 -10.15 32.52 -3.68
N PRO A 87 -9.22 33.48 -3.94
CA PRO A 87 -9.59 34.85 -4.22
C PRO A 87 -10.51 34.99 -5.45
N SER A 88 -11.41 35.98 -5.43
CA SER A 88 -12.40 36.11 -6.50
C SER A 88 -11.81 36.66 -7.80
N VAL A 89 -11.93 35.91 -8.89
CA VAL A 89 -11.56 36.33 -10.24
C VAL A 89 -12.63 37.23 -10.88
N ASN A 90 -12.18 38.17 -11.73
CA ASN A 90 -13.05 39.12 -12.44
C ASN A 90 -12.91 38.95 -13.96
N TYR A 91 -13.82 38.17 -14.55
CA TYR A 91 -13.98 38.03 -16.00
C TYR A 91 -15.29 38.67 -16.45
N LYS A 92 -15.30 39.31 -17.64
CA LYS A 92 -16.45 40.09 -18.16
C LYS A 92 -17.66 39.22 -18.54
N ASP A 93 -17.44 37.93 -18.74
CA ASP A 93 -18.36 36.94 -19.30
C ASP A 93 -18.75 35.84 -18.30
N ILE A 94 -18.38 35.98 -17.02
CA ILE A 94 -18.72 35.03 -15.96
C ILE A 94 -19.25 35.78 -14.73
N SER A 95 -20.46 35.44 -14.28
CA SER A 95 -21.01 35.86 -12.99
C SER A 95 -20.54 34.96 -11.84
N LYS A 96 -20.57 35.46 -10.60
CA LYS A 96 -20.23 34.65 -9.41
C LYS A 96 -21.15 33.44 -9.22
N ASP A 97 -22.38 33.51 -9.73
CA ASP A 97 -23.39 32.45 -9.68
C ASP A 97 -23.22 31.40 -10.80
N HIS A 98 -22.18 31.50 -11.64
CA HIS A 98 -21.91 30.51 -12.68
C HIS A 98 -21.50 29.16 -12.08
N TYR A 99 -22.04 28.06 -12.61
CA TYR A 99 -21.90 26.70 -12.05
C TYR A 99 -20.44 26.21 -11.86
N ALA A 100 -19.50 26.80 -12.59
CA ALA A 100 -18.06 26.50 -12.53
C ALA A 100 -17.23 27.67 -11.96
N TYR A 101 -17.83 28.68 -11.32
CA TYR A 101 -17.12 29.91 -10.94
C TYR A 101 -15.95 29.64 -9.98
N LYS A 102 -16.16 28.79 -8.97
CA LYS A 102 -15.15 28.41 -7.98
C LYS A 102 -13.98 27.68 -8.65
N GLU A 103 -14.30 26.72 -9.51
CA GLU A 103 -13.31 25.91 -10.22
C GLU A 103 -12.49 26.76 -11.19
N ILE A 104 -13.14 27.70 -11.88
CA ILE A 104 -12.49 28.67 -12.77
C ILE A 104 -11.59 29.62 -11.98
N ALA A 105 -11.98 30.04 -10.78
CA ALA A 105 -11.11 30.82 -9.89
C ALA A 105 -9.86 30.01 -9.50
N ALA A 106 -10.04 28.76 -9.06
CA ALA A 106 -8.95 27.88 -8.63
C ALA A 106 -7.91 27.66 -9.74
N VAL A 107 -8.32 27.23 -10.94
CA VAL A 107 -7.37 27.02 -12.07
C VAL A 107 -6.74 28.32 -12.59
N THR A 108 -7.37 29.47 -12.34
CA THR A 108 -6.79 30.79 -12.65
C THR A 108 -5.70 31.16 -11.66
N HIS A 109 -5.96 30.97 -10.36
CA HIS A 109 -5.01 31.30 -9.29
C HIS A 109 -3.81 30.32 -9.25
N ALA A 110 -4.03 29.05 -9.60
CA ALA A 110 -2.95 28.06 -9.80
C ALA A 110 -2.16 28.28 -11.11
N GLY A 111 -2.50 29.27 -11.95
CA GLY A 111 -1.81 29.54 -13.23
C GLY A 111 -2.08 28.53 -14.36
N ILE A 112 -2.87 27.49 -14.09
CA ILE A 112 -3.16 26.36 -14.98
C ILE A 112 -3.98 26.78 -16.20
N MET A 113 -5.03 27.60 -16.00
CA MET A 113 -5.87 28.13 -17.08
C MET A 113 -6.08 29.63 -16.91
N GLN A 114 -5.93 30.40 -18.00
CA GLN A 114 -6.23 31.83 -17.99
C GLN A 114 -7.26 32.19 -19.07
N GLY A 115 -7.95 33.31 -18.87
CA GLY A 115 -8.77 33.99 -19.88
C GLY A 115 -7.94 34.88 -20.82
N SER A 116 -8.59 35.49 -21.81
CA SER A 116 -7.97 36.45 -22.74
C SER A 116 -8.82 37.72 -22.89
N ASN A 117 -8.19 38.89 -23.05
CA ASN A 117 -8.88 40.19 -23.22
C ASN A 117 -9.90 40.56 -22.10
N GLY A 118 -9.76 39.95 -20.93
CA GLY A 118 -10.67 40.09 -19.79
C GLY A 118 -11.92 39.21 -19.85
N ALA A 119 -11.95 38.18 -20.70
CA ALA A 119 -13.00 37.17 -20.80
C ALA A 119 -12.41 35.76 -20.59
N TYR A 120 -13.10 34.86 -19.92
CA TYR A 120 -12.63 33.49 -19.70
C TYR A 120 -13.10 32.51 -20.78
N GLN A 121 -14.24 32.79 -21.43
CA GLN A 121 -14.87 31.98 -22.47
C GLN A 121 -15.26 30.57 -21.95
N PRO A 122 -16.18 30.46 -20.96
CA PRO A 122 -16.46 29.19 -20.28
C PRO A 122 -17.05 28.11 -21.20
N ASP A 123 -17.90 28.50 -22.14
CA ASP A 123 -18.60 27.57 -23.04
C ASP A 123 -17.83 27.25 -24.33
N GLU A 124 -16.73 27.95 -24.60
CA GLU A 124 -15.93 27.69 -25.81
C GLU A 124 -15.24 26.31 -25.72
N PRO A 125 -15.23 25.53 -26.82
CA PRO A 125 -14.52 24.27 -26.89
C PRO A 125 -13.01 24.43 -26.68
N LEU A 126 -12.42 23.59 -25.84
CA LEU A 126 -10.98 23.53 -25.68
C LEU A 126 -10.34 22.87 -26.92
N ILE A 127 -9.32 23.50 -27.53
CA ILE A 127 -8.55 22.88 -28.62
C ILE A 127 -7.31 22.12 -28.11
N ARG A 128 -6.81 21.17 -28.89
CA ARG A 128 -5.71 20.27 -28.49
C ARG A 128 -4.42 20.98 -28.08
N SER A 129 -4.07 22.12 -28.69
CA SER A 129 -2.93 22.93 -28.23
C SER A 129 -3.16 23.63 -26.90
N GLN A 130 -4.39 24.07 -26.61
CA GLN A 130 -4.72 24.64 -25.30
C GLN A 130 -4.72 23.55 -24.23
N MET A 131 -5.25 22.36 -24.52
CA MET A 131 -5.12 21.19 -23.65
C MET A 131 -3.65 20.87 -23.34
N ALA A 132 -2.77 20.88 -24.34
CA ALA A 132 -1.34 20.65 -24.12
C ALA A 132 -0.71 21.71 -23.19
N ILE A 133 -1.01 22.99 -23.40
CA ILE A 133 -0.56 24.08 -22.51
C ILE A 133 -1.07 23.88 -21.08
N ILE A 134 -2.35 23.54 -20.94
CA ILE A 134 -3.00 23.39 -19.63
C ILE A 134 -2.42 22.21 -18.84
N LEU A 135 -2.19 21.07 -19.49
CA LEU A 135 -1.58 19.91 -18.84
C LEU A 135 -0.10 20.17 -18.53
N ALA A 136 0.65 20.81 -19.43
CA ALA A 136 2.04 21.19 -19.13
C ALA A 136 2.15 22.19 -17.98
N ASN A 137 1.20 23.12 -17.84
CA ASN A 137 1.14 24.04 -16.72
C ASN A 137 0.67 23.37 -15.42
N ALA A 138 -0.30 22.45 -15.49
CA ALA A 138 -0.85 21.74 -14.32
C ALA A 138 0.17 20.84 -13.62
N PHE A 139 1.09 20.26 -14.39
CA PHE A 139 2.04 19.23 -13.97
C PHE A 139 3.51 19.67 -14.20
N GLU A 140 3.74 20.99 -14.31
CA GLU A 140 5.04 21.64 -14.55
C GLU A 140 5.96 20.99 -15.62
N LEU A 141 5.37 20.37 -16.64
CA LEU A 141 6.06 19.50 -17.58
C LEU A 141 7.02 20.27 -18.50
N LYS A 142 8.20 19.70 -18.73
CA LYS A 142 9.27 20.33 -19.51
C LYS A 142 9.49 19.59 -20.84
N GLY A 143 9.65 20.37 -21.90
CA GLY A 143 10.00 19.87 -23.24
C GLY A 143 11.52 19.71 -23.41
N TYR A 144 11.91 18.77 -24.28
CA TYR A 144 13.29 18.44 -24.64
C TYR A 144 13.55 18.54 -26.15
N GLN A 145 12.58 19.05 -26.91
CA GLN A 145 12.58 19.19 -28.37
C GLN A 145 12.65 17.85 -29.16
N THR A 146 12.08 16.79 -28.59
CA THR A 146 12.05 15.43 -29.13
C THR A 146 10.82 15.15 -30.02
N ALA A 147 9.76 15.94 -29.91
CA ALA A 147 8.56 15.82 -30.72
C ALA A 147 8.82 16.19 -32.18
N SER A 148 8.39 15.32 -33.10
CA SER A 148 8.62 15.44 -34.54
C SER A 148 7.30 15.41 -35.36
N PHE A 149 6.25 16.03 -34.81
CA PHE A 149 4.97 16.17 -35.48
C PHE A 149 5.05 17.10 -36.71
N LYS A 150 4.52 16.65 -37.84
CA LYS A 150 4.57 17.37 -39.14
C LYS A 150 3.85 18.73 -39.11
N ASP A 151 2.87 18.88 -38.23
CA ASP A 151 1.97 20.03 -38.12
C ASP A 151 2.25 20.91 -36.89
N VAL A 152 3.35 20.65 -36.16
CA VAL A 152 3.79 21.46 -35.02
C VAL A 152 5.25 21.88 -35.22
N PRO A 153 5.53 22.94 -36.00
CA PRO A 153 6.89 23.43 -36.19
C PRO A 153 7.45 24.02 -34.88
N LYS A 154 8.79 24.03 -34.73
CA LYS A 154 9.49 24.48 -33.51
C LYS A 154 9.17 25.92 -33.06
N ASN A 155 8.62 26.76 -33.94
CA ASN A 155 8.21 28.13 -33.66
C ASN A 155 6.69 28.30 -33.44
N ALA A 156 5.93 27.21 -33.32
CA ALA A 156 4.52 27.26 -32.97
C ALA A 156 4.32 27.67 -31.51
N HIS A 157 3.30 28.48 -31.22
CA HIS A 157 3.01 29.02 -29.88
C HIS A 157 2.93 27.97 -28.76
N ALA A 158 2.49 26.75 -29.08
CA ALA A 158 2.36 25.66 -28.11
C ALA A 158 3.42 24.55 -28.30
N TYR A 159 4.50 24.80 -29.06
CA TYR A 159 5.49 23.77 -29.38
C TYR A 159 6.10 23.17 -28.12
N GLU A 160 6.57 23.99 -27.18
CA GLU A 160 7.24 23.52 -25.96
C GLU A 160 6.30 22.66 -25.09
N GLN A 161 5.02 23.03 -24.97
CA GLN A 161 4.06 22.29 -24.15
C GLN A 161 3.55 21.02 -24.86
N ILE A 162 3.40 21.03 -26.18
CA ILE A 162 3.12 19.83 -26.99
C ILE A 162 4.30 18.86 -26.93
N ASP A 163 5.52 19.38 -26.93
CA ASP A 163 6.75 18.62 -26.79
C ASP A 163 6.91 18.04 -25.38
N ALA A 164 6.58 18.80 -24.34
CA ALA A 164 6.54 18.33 -22.95
C ALA A 164 5.58 17.13 -22.78
N ILE A 165 4.31 17.26 -23.20
CA ILE A 165 3.35 16.14 -23.09
C ILE A 165 3.70 14.95 -24.01
N TYR A 166 4.55 15.14 -25.02
CA TYR A 166 5.07 14.05 -25.86
C TYR A 166 6.25 13.35 -25.19
N ALA A 167 7.22 14.10 -24.65
CA ALA A 167 8.35 13.56 -23.90
C ALA A 167 7.89 12.80 -22.65
N SER A 168 6.87 13.30 -21.96
CA SER A 168 6.21 12.61 -20.85
C SER A 168 5.32 11.43 -21.29
N GLY A 169 5.14 11.16 -22.58
CA GLY A 169 4.36 10.01 -23.07
C GLY A 169 2.83 10.14 -22.97
N ILE A 170 2.32 11.24 -22.41
CA ILE A 170 0.89 11.58 -22.33
C ILE A 170 0.25 11.58 -23.73
N THR A 171 1.03 11.98 -24.75
CA THR A 171 0.62 11.88 -26.16
C THR A 171 1.65 11.16 -27.04
N LYS A 172 1.16 10.33 -27.96
CA LYS A 172 1.93 9.77 -29.09
C LYS A 172 1.61 10.46 -30.43
N GLY A 173 0.68 11.42 -30.43
CA GLY A 173 0.06 11.98 -31.64
C GLY A 173 -0.81 10.97 -32.41
N TYR A 174 -1.01 11.23 -33.70
CA TYR A 174 -1.70 10.35 -34.64
C TYR A 174 -0.69 9.56 -35.51
N GLU A 175 -1.09 8.41 -36.04
CA GLU A 175 -0.26 7.52 -36.88
C GLU A 175 0.38 8.22 -38.10
N ASP A 176 -0.29 9.24 -38.64
CA ASP A 176 0.20 10.07 -39.74
C ASP A 176 1.36 11.02 -39.34
N ARG A 177 1.80 10.97 -38.07
CA ARG A 177 2.75 11.88 -37.41
C ARG A 177 2.25 13.31 -37.31
N THR A 178 0.97 13.51 -37.02
CA THR A 178 0.38 14.81 -36.66
C THR A 178 -0.01 14.87 -35.18
N PHE A 179 -0.10 16.08 -34.61
CA PHE A 179 -0.70 16.32 -33.30
C PHE A 179 -2.12 16.92 -33.40
N ARG A 180 -2.41 17.61 -34.50
CA ARG A 180 -3.66 18.32 -34.83
C ARG A 180 -4.03 19.41 -33.81
N PRO A 181 -3.16 20.41 -33.58
CA PRO A 181 -3.27 21.38 -32.48
C PRO A 181 -4.58 22.19 -32.49
N SER A 182 -5.11 22.50 -33.68
CA SER A 182 -6.29 23.36 -33.84
C SER A 182 -7.64 22.64 -33.76
N ILE A 183 -7.66 21.31 -33.57
CA ILE A 183 -8.92 20.55 -33.47
C ILE A 183 -9.46 20.62 -32.03
N PRO A 184 -10.78 20.81 -31.81
CA PRO A 184 -11.41 20.69 -30.50
C PRO A 184 -11.20 19.31 -29.86
N THR A 185 -10.86 19.28 -28.59
CA THR A 185 -10.71 18.07 -27.77
C THR A 185 -12.09 17.54 -27.34
N THR A 186 -12.31 16.23 -27.45
CA THR A 186 -13.52 15.59 -26.90
C THR A 186 -13.40 15.32 -25.40
N ARG A 187 -14.52 15.11 -24.71
CA ARG A 187 -14.53 14.77 -23.27
C ARG A 187 -13.74 13.49 -22.98
N ALA A 188 -13.85 12.46 -23.82
CA ALA A 188 -13.04 11.25 -23.69
C ALA A 188 -11.54 11.51 -23.92
N GLN A 189 -11.17 12.34 -24.90
CA GLN A 189 -9.78 12.73 -25.11
C GLN A 189 -9.22 13.54 -23.93
N PHE A 190 -10.00 14.47 -23.38
CA PHE A 190 -9.55 15.21 -22.20
C PHE A 190 -9.41 14.30 -20.98
N ALA A 191 -10.36 13.38 -20.75
CA ALA A 191 -10.27 12.40 -19.67
C ALA A 191 -9.04 11.50 -19.79
N VAL A 192 -8.69 11.00 -21.00
CA VAL A 192 -7.49 10.15 -21.20
C VAL A 192 -6.18 10.94 -21.17
N PHE A 193 -6.16 12.19 -21.65
CA PHE A 193 -4.95 13.01 -21.57
C PHE A 193 -4.73 13.54 -20.15
N LEU A 194 -5.78 13.91 -19.42
CA LEU A 194 -5.70 14.22 -18.00
C LEU A 194 -5.37 12.96 -17.19
N GLY A 195 -5.99 11.82 -17.50
CA GLY A 195 -5.67 10.49 -16.99
C GLY A 195 -4.18 10.23 -17.03
N ARG A 196 -3.62 10.07 -18.22
CA ARG A 196 -2.17 9.89 -18.42
C ARG A 196 -1.30 11.00 -17.86
N ALA A 197 -1.81 12.22 -17.71
CA ALA A 197 -1.04 13.30 -17.12
C ALA A 197 -1.00 13.19 -15.60
N ILE A 198 -2.13 12.90 -14.93
CA ILE A 198 -2.13 12.51 -13.52
C ILE A 198 -1.36 11.19 -13.37
N ASP A 199 -1.45 10.20 -14.26
CA ASP A 199 -0.72 8.92 -14.15
C ASP A 199 0.79 9.03 -14.46
N LYS A 200 1.23 10.17 -14.99
CA LYS A 200 2.64 10.46 -15.29
C LYS A 200 3.26 11.49 -14.35
N ASP A 201 2.42 12.36 -13.80
CA ASP A 201 2.70 13.23 -12.66
C ASP A 201 2.47 12.51 -11.32
N GLN A 202 1.79 11.35 -11.34
CA GLN A 202 1.74 10.37 -10.26
C GLN A 202 3.18 9.90 -10.04
N SER A 203 3.83 10.63 -9.14
CA SER A 203 4.33 10.10 -7.87
C SER A 203 4.19 8.59 -7.73
N LEU A 204 5.19 8.01 -7.07
CA LEU A 204 5.19 6.59 -6.72
C LEU A 204 3.93 6.18 -5.96
N ALA A 205 3.28 7.14 -5.27
CA ALA A 205 1.94 6.99 -4.71
C ALA A 205 0.90 6.39 -5.68
N GLY A 206 0.77 6.93 -6.90
CA GLY A 206 -0.26 6.47 -7.84
C GLY A 206 -0.06 5.03 -8.28
N LEU A 207 1.20 4.70 -8.61
CA LEU A 207 1.61 3.34 -8.94
C LEU A 207 1.43 2.38 -7.76
N LEU A 208 1.86 2.76 -6.56
CA LEU A 208 1.73 1.89 -5.38
C LEU A 208 0.26 1.63 -5.03
N LYS A 209 -0.62 2.63 -5.19
CA LYS A 209 -2.07 2.43 -5.03
C LYS A 209 -2.66 1.46 -6.04
N GLU A 210 -2.23 1.53 -7.30
CA GLU A 210 -2.63 0.60 -8.35
C GLU A 210 -2.11 -0.82 -8.07
N VAL A 211 -0.82 -0.94 -7.72
CA VAL A 211 -0.19 -2.22 -7.36
C VAL A 211 -0.89 -2.88 -6.17
N TYR A 212 -1.06 -2.17 -5.06
CA TYR A 212 -1.74 -2.74 -3.88
C TYR A 212 -3.24 -2.97 -4.10
N ALA A 213 -3.87 -2.37 -5.12
CA ALA A 213 -5.22 -2.74 -5.55
C ALA A 213 -5.22 -4.00 -6.43
N ASN A 214 -4.20 -4.20 -7.26
CA ASN A 214 -4.03 -5.41 -8.07
C ASN A 214 -3.64 -6.63 -7.22
N GLU A 215 -2.88 -6.44 -6.13
CA GLU A 215 -2.62 -7.49 -5.12
C GLU A 215 -3.92 -8.11 -4.61
N GLN A 216 -4.94 -7.28 -4.41
CA GLN A 216 -6.26 -7.74 -3.97
C GLN A 216 -6.95 -8.56 -5.07
N ALA A 217 -6.77 -8.21 -6.33
CA ALA A 217 -7.39 -8.94 -7.44
C ALA A 217 -6.83 -10.36 -7.67
N ILE A 218 -5.78 -10.78 -6.96
CA ILE A 218 -5.18 -12.11 -7.12
C ILE A 218 -6.10 -13.21 -6.52
N GLU A 219 -6.48 -14.17 -7.33
CA GLU A 219 -7.30 -15.33 -6.94
C GLU A 219 -6.45 -16.52 -6.47
N THR A 220 -5.26 -16.72 -7.06
CA THR A 220 -4.33 -17.81 -6.73
C THR A 220 -2.87 -17.38 -6.86
N TYR A 221 -1.97 -17.94 -6.04
CA TYR A 221 -0.53 -17.90 -6.26
C TYR A 221 0.23 -18.97 -5.45
N GLU A 222 1.40 -19.40 -5.94
CA GLU A 222 2.42 -20.10 -5.16
C GLU A 222 3.43 -19.07 -4.63
N TYR A 223 3.91 -19.26 -3.40
CA TYR A 223 4.87 -18.36 -2.77
C TYR A 223 6.04 -19.08 -2.12
N GLU A 224 7.20 -18.43 -2.19
CA GLU A 224 8.45 -18.85 -1.57
C GLU A 224 9.13 -17.62 -0.98
N GLY A 225 9.46 -17.65 0.31
CA GLY A 225 10.12 -16.54 0.98
C GLY A 225 11.02 -16.99 2.12
N ASN A 226 11.88 -16.07 2.58
CA ASN A 226 12.74 -16.27 3.73
C ASN A 226 12.57 -15.10 4.70
N LEU A 227 12.75 -15.37 5.99
CA LEU A 227 12.78 -14.39 7.06
C LEU A 227 13.98 -14.74 7.93
N ASN A 228 14.98 -13.87 7.97
CA ASN A 228 16.13 -13.97 8.87
C ASN A 228 15.96 -12.91 9.97
N LEU A 229 15.90 -13.35 11.21
CA LEU A 229 15.83 -12.51 12.41
C LEU A 229 17.11 -12.69 13.21
N GLY A 230 17.83 -11.61 13.47
CA GLY A 230 18.99 -11.58 14.35
C GLY A 230 18.79 -10.57 15.47
N ILE A 231 18.90 -11.01 16.71
CA ILE A 231 18.86 -10.16 17.90
C ILE A 231 20.21 -10.27 18.60
N SER A 232 20.93 -9.15 18.70
CA SER A 232 22.19 -9.07 19.45
C SER A 232 21.98 -8.40 20.80
N PHE A 233 22.51 -9.03 21.85
CA PHE A 233 22.37 -8.59 23.24
C PHE A 233 23.71 -8.05 23.78
N PRO A 234 23.70 -7.08 24.72
CA PRO A 234 24.90 -6.54 25.36
C PRO A 234 25.81 -7.61 25.96
N GLU A 235 27.13 -7.37 25.99
CA GLU A 235 28.12 -8.29 26.58
C GLU A 235 27.78 -8.65 28.05
N THR A 236 27.23 -7.70 28.81
CA THR A 236 26.75 -7.87 30.20
C THR A 236 25.68 -8.96 30.34
N MET A 237 24.76 -9.08 29.37
CA MET A 237 23.75 -10.13 29.37
C MET A 237 24.36 -11.49 29.00
N GLN A 238 25.41 -11.50 28.18
CA GLN A 238 26.15 -12.71 27.78
C GLN A 238 27.07 -13.26 28.89
N GLU A 239 27.31 -12.54 29.99
CA GLU A 239 28.04 -13.07 31.15
C GLU A 239 27.28 -14.20 31.88
N PHE A 240 25.95 -14.28 31.72
CA PHE A 240 25.10 -15.30 32.32
C PHE A 240 24.93 -16.49 31.36
N PRO A 241 25.39 -17.72 31.69
CA PRO A 241 25.44 -18.84 30.74
C PRO A 241 24.09 -19.21 30.10
N GLU A 242 22.98 -19.11 30.85
CA GLU A 242 21.63 -19.39 30.35
C GLU A 242 21.17 -18.32 29.35
N MET A 243 21.47 -17.04 29.62
CA MET A 243 21.15 -15.92 28.72
C MET A 243 22.06 -15.92 27.48
N ALA A 244 23.34 -16.29 27.64
CA ALA A 244 24.28 -16.43 26.52
C ALA A 244 23.83 -17.52 25.53
N MET A 245 23.30 -18.63 26.03
CA MET A 245 22.69 -19.66 25.18
C MET A 245 21.50 -19.11 24.40
N ILE A 246 20.56 -18.44 25.07
CA ILE A 246 19.38 -17.82 24.42
C ILE A 246 19.82 -16.77 23.38
N ALA A 247 20.78 -15.91 23.73
CA ALA A 247 21.33 -14.89 22.83
C ALA A 247 21.92 -15.53 21.56
N SER A 248 22.75 -16.57 21.70
CA SER A 248 23.35 -17.27 20.55
C SER A 248 22.32 -17.93 19.63
N MET A 249 21.18 -18.35 20.18
CA MET A 249 20.07 -18.94 19.42
C MET A 249 19.25 -17.91 18.64
N LEU A 250 19.23 -16.66 19.13
CA LEU A 250 18.47 -15.56 18.54
C LEU A 250 19.30 -14.66 17.60
N GLU A 251 20.62 -14.82 17.56
CA GLU A 251 21.53 -14.01 16.75
C GLU A 251 21.35 -14.21 15.22
N ASP A 252 20.90 -15.39 14.79
CA ASP A 252 20.72 -15.75 13.37
C ASP A 252 19.62 -16.82 13.18
N VAL A 253 18.38 -16.48 13.55
CA VAL A 253 17.20 -17.30 13.31
C VAL A 253 16.81 -17.19 11.84
N LYS A 254 16.76 -18.32 11.12
CA LYS A 254 16.31 -18.36 9.72
C LYS A 254 15.00 -19.10 9.61
N VAL A 255 14.04 -18.52 8.91
CA VAL A 255 12.74 -19.12 8.60
C VAL A 255 12.59 -19.12 7.09
N ARG A 256 12.29 -20.29 6.51
CA ARG A 256 11.91 -20.41 5.10
C ARG A 256 10.43 -20.79 5.03
N MET A 257 9.68 -20.10 4.17
CA MET A 257 8.24 -20.32 3.98
C MET A 257 8.02 -20.71 2.52
N VAL A 258 7.32 -21.81 2.29
CA VAL A 258 6.90 -22.24 0.94
C VAL A 258 5.45 -22.67 1.03
N GLY A 259 4.60 -22.18 0.13
CA GLY A 259 3.17 -22.43 0.19
C GLY A 259 2.41 -22.10 -1.08
N ALA A 260 1.10 -22.31 -1.02
CA ALA A 260 0.15 -21.93 -2.05
C ALA A 260 -1.08 -21.28 -1.41
N TYR A 261 -1.66 -20.32 -2.13
CA TYR A 261 -2.88 -19.60 -1.75
C TYR A 261 -3.92 -19.69 -2.87
N GLN A 262 -5.17 -19.85 -2.46
CA GLN A 262 -6.37 -19.67 -3.27
C GLN A 262 -7.39 -18.89 -2.45
N LYS A 263 -8.08 -17.96 -3.12
CA LYS A 263 -9.04 -17.05 -2.52
C LYS A 263 -10.46 -17.62 -2.37
N ASP A 264 -10.97 -18.33 -3.37
CA ASP A 264 -12.35 -18.84 -3.39
C ASP A 264 -12.41 -20.34 -3.81
N PRO A 265 -12.79 -21.25 -2.90
CA PRO A 265 -12.87 -21.05 -1.46
C PRO A 265 -11.49 -20.73 -0.87
N MET A 266 -11.45 -19.99 0.23
CA MET A 266 -10.19 -19.63 0.90
C MET A 266 -9.46 -20.89 1.36
N LEU A 267 -8.28 -21.12 0.79
CA LEU A 267 -7.36 -22.17 1.18
C LEU A 267 -5.92 -21.66 1.04
N MET A 268 -5.17 -21.73 2.12
CA MET A 268 -3.73 -21.50 2.14
C MET A 268 -3.05 -22.72 2.77
N ASP A 269 -1.95 -23.18 2.17
CA ASP A 269 -1.03 -24.08 2.87
C ASP A 269 0.40 -23.55 2.84
N MET A 270 1.14 -23.83 3.90
CA MET A 270 2.54 -23.45 4.03
C MET A 270 3.33 -24.49 4.81
N VAL A 271 4.58 -24.69 4.41
CA VAL A 271 5.60 -25.35 5.22
C VAL A 271 6.54 -24.27 5.72
N VAL A 272 6.54 -24.04 7.03
CA VAL A 272 7.49 -23.14 7.70
C VAL A 272 8.68 -23.98 8.18
N GLU A 273 9.87 -23.72 7.62
CA GLU A 273 11.13 -24.35 8.01
C GLU A 273 11.94 -23.38 8.88
N LEU A 274 11.81 -23.52 10.19
CA LEU A 274 12.58 -22.76 11.20
C LEU A 274 13.94 -23.44 11.40
N THR A 275 15.02 -22.73 11.12
CA THR A 275 16.40 -23.13 11.43
C THR A 275 16.96 -22.22 12.51
N LEU A 276 17.21 -22.81 13.68
CA LEU A 276 17.90 -22.16 14.79
C LEU A 276 19.41 -22.32 14.58
N SER A 277 20.13 -21.21 14.57
CA SER A 277 21.60 -21.17 14.50
C SER A 277 22.17 -21.12 15.93
N GLY A 278 23.38 -21.67 16.12
CA GLY A 278 24.01 -21.81 17.44
C GLY A 278 24.89 -23.06 17.49
N ASP A 279 25.35 -23.44 18.69
CA ASP A 279 26.23 -24.62 18.90
C ASP A 279 25.62 -25.94 18.39
N VAL A 280 24.28 -26.03 18.33
CA VAL A 280 23.54 -27.17 17.77
C VAL A 280 22.52 -26.66 16.75
N GLN A 281 22.94 -26.60 15.48
CA GLN A 281 22.03 -26.24 14.39
C GLN A 281 20.88 -27.26 14.31
N THR A 282 19.63 -26.78 14.33
CA THR A 282 18.43 -27.60 14.25
C THR A 282 17.43 -26.95 13.29
N THR A 283 16.86 -27.76 12.39
CA THR A 283 15.79 -27.35 11.48
C THR A 283 14.49 -28.07 11.86
N VAL A 284 13.45 -27.29 12.13
CA VAL A 284 12.10 -27.70 12.47
C VAL A 284 11.19 -27.39 11.30
N LYS A 285 10.34 -28.33 10.87
CA LYS A 285 9.35 -28.10 9.81
C LYS A 285 7.94 -28.12 10.40
N LEU A 286 7.18 -27.06 10.13
CA LEU A 286 5.81 -26.86 10.60
C LEU A 286 4.88 -26.75 9.37
N PRO A 287 4.25 -27.86 8.95
CA PRO A 287 3.16 -27.84 7.99
C PRO A 287 1.91 -27.19 8.61
N ILE A 288 1.39 -26.16 7.95
CA ILE A 288 0.19 -25.41 8.36
C ILE A 288 -0.76 -25.33 7.17
N VAL A 289 -2.06 -25.46 7.43
CA VAL A 289 -3.15 -25.27 6.46
C VAL A 289 -4.18 -24.35 7.08
N ILE A 290 -4.68 -23.37 6.34
CA ILE A 290 -5.66 -22.37 6.81
C ILE A 290 -6.79 -22.25 5.79
N THR A 291 -8.02 -22.21 6.28
CA THR A 291 -9.24 -21.87 5.55
C THR A 291 -9.99 -20.75 6.29
N GLU A 292 -11.11 -20.29 5.74
CA GLU A 292 -11.96 -19.27 6.36
C GLU A 292 -12.47 -19.64 7.77
N GLU A 293 -12.74 -20.93 8.02
CA GLU A 293 -13.28 -21.42 9.30
C GLU A 293 -12.21 -22.02 10.23
N LYS A 294 -11.11 -22.55 9.67
CA LYS A 294 -10.23 -23.51 10.39
C LYS A 294 -8.76 -23.37 10.07
N MET A 295 -7.94 -23.73 11.04
CA MET A 295 -6.50 -23.92 10.90
C MET A 295 -6.11 -25.34 11.30
N TRP A 296 -5.18 -25.95 10.57
CA TRP A 296 -4.52 -27.19 10.94
C TRP A 296 -3.02 -26.96 11.04
N MET A 297 -2.42 -27.29 12.18
CA MET A 297 -0.97 -27.23 12.38
C MET A 297 -0.44 -28.61 12.75
N LYS A 298 0.59 -29.08 12.04
CA LYS A 298 1.28 -30.33 12.40
C LYS A 298 2.48 -30.01 13.29
N LEU A 299 2.43 -30.51 14.53
CA LEU A 299 3.55 -30.40 15.46
C LEU A 299 4.77 -31.19 14.95
N PRO A 300 5.99 -30.69 15.17
CA PRO A 300 7.20 -31.32 14.69
C PRO A 300 7.65 -32.43 15.64
N GLU A 301 8.07 -33.57 15.09
CA GLU A 301 8.79 -34.59 15.85
C GLU A 301 10.21 -34.09 16.14
N SER A 302 10.46 -33.61 17.36
CA SER A 302 11.75 -33.05 17.78
C SER A 302 12.28 -33.72 19.05
N PRO A 303 13.59 -34.05 19.14
CA PRO A 303 14.20 -34.48 20.40
C PRO A 303 14.10 -33.44 21.53
N LEU A 304 13.88 -32.17 21.20
CA LEU A 304 13.66 -31.09 22.17
C LEU A 304 12.22 -31.06 22.70
N PHE A 305 11.27 -31.60 21.94
CA PHE A 305 9.83 -31.58 22.24
C PHE A 305 9.23 -32.98 22.02
N PRO A 306 9.46 -33.94 22.93
CA PRO A 306 8.94 -35.29 22.80
C PRO A 306 7.41 -35.29 22.91
N LEU A 307 6.73 -35.64 21.80
CA LEU A 307 5.27 -35.73 21.75
C LEU A 307 4.77 -37.10 22.26
N PRO A 308 3.57 -37.16 22.87
CA PRO A 308 2.83 -38.41 23.07
C PRO A 308 2.66 -39.20 21.76
N GLU A 309 2.55 -40.53 21.85
CA GLU A 309 2.32 -41.39 20.67
C GLU A 309 1.00 -41.04 19.97
N GLU A 310 0.01 -40.55 20.74
CA GLU A 310 -1.31 -40.12 20.28
C GLU A 310 -1.29 -38.87 19.39
N LEU A 311 -0.25 -38.03 19.51
CA LEU A 311 -0.05 -36.78 18.75
C LEU A 311 0.99 -36.91 17.64
N THR A 312 1.88 -37.90 17.74
CA THR A 312 2.95 -38.16 16.76
C THR A 312 2.37 -38.24 15.34
N GLY A 313 2.86 -37.37 14.44
CA GLY A 313 2.45 -37.34 13.05
C GLY A 313 1.09 -36.71 12.73
N LYS A 314 0.30 -36.26 13.73
CA LYS A 314 -1.02 -35.64 13.51
C LYS A 314 -0.97 -34.13 13.29
N PHE A 315 -2.04 -33.61 12.70
CA PHE A 315 -2.39 -32.18 12.72
C PHE A 315 -3.31 -31.89 13.92
N ILE A 316 -3.08 -30.78 14.60
CA ILE A 316 -4.06 -30.19 15.52
C ILE A 316 -5.01 -29.33 14.68
N GLU A 317 -6.31 -29.60 14.76
CA GLU A 317 -7.38 -28.79 14.18
C GLU A 317 -7.84 -27.73 15.18
N PHE A 318 -7.78 -26.48 14.76
CA PHE A 318 -8.27 -25.31 15.46
C PHE A 318 -9.46 -24.74 14.69
N ASP A 319 -10.60 -24.57 15.36
CA ASP A 319 -11.71 -23.78 14.85
C ASP A 319 -11.48 -22.31 15.22
N LEU A 320 -11.56 -21.41 14.23
CA LEU A 320 -11.19 -20.01 14.44
C LEU A 320 -12.20 -19.27 15.33
N ALA A 321 -13.48 -19.68 15.32
CA ALA A 321 -14.49 -19.11 16.21
C ALA A 321 -14.28 -19.59 17.66
N GLU A 322 -13.94 -20.87 17.87
CA GLU A 322 -13.60 -21.40 19.20
C GLU A 322 -12.35 -20.72 19.78
N LEU A 323 -11.33 -20.45 18.97
CA LEU A 323 -10.14 -19.68 19.40
C LEU A 323 -10.49 -18.25 19.84
N SER A 324 -11.38 -17.56 19.12
CA SER A 324 -11.85 -16.23 19.52
C SER A 324 -12.53 -16.27 20.89
N GLU A 325 -13.45 -17.23 21.11
CA GLU A 325 -14.13 -17.39 22.40
C GLU A 325 -13.16 -17.73 23.55
N LEU A 326 -12.17 -18.60 23.33
CA LEU A 326 -11.15 -18.94 24.32
C LEU A 326 -10.23 -17.76 24.68
N SER A 327 -9.93 -16.89 23.71
CA SER A 327 -9.12 -15.68 23.93
C SER A 327 -9.86 -14.57 24.70
N GLY A 328 -11.18 -14.72 24.89
CA GLY A 328 -12.03 -13.69 25.49
C GLY A 328 -12.30 -12.48 24.58
N GLN A 329 -11.85 -12.52 23.33
CA GLN A 329 -12.24 -11.53 22.32
C GLN A 329 -13.69 -11.76 21.87
N PRO A 330 -14.41 -10.70 21.47
CA PRO A 330 -15.76 -10.86 20.95
C PRO A 330 -15.75 -11.78 19.72
N ASN A 331 -16.70 -12.71 19.66
CA ASN A 331 -16.90 -13.60 18.52
C ASN A 331 -17.55 -12.82 17.35
N ASN A 332 -16.78 -11.87 16.81
CA ASN A 332 -17.08 -11.14 15.60
C ASN A 332 -16.68 -12.04 14.43
N THR A 333 -17.64 -12.47 13.62
CA THR A 333 -17.35 -13.08 12.32
C THR A 333 -16.44 -12.14 11.54
N VAL A 334 -15.21 -12.57 11.28
CA VAL A 334 -14.19 -11.77 10.58
C VAL A 334 -14.73 -11.39 9.21
N ASN A 335 -15.12 -10.12 9.06
CA ASN A 335 -15.57 -9.61 7.78
C ASN A 335 -14.33 -9.31 6.91
N LEU A 336 -13.82 -10.35 6.25
CA LEU A 336 -12.67 -10.30 5.35
C LEU A 336 -12.84 -9.20 4.28
N ASP A 337 -14.06 -9.01 3.76
CA ASP A 337 -14.36 -7.95 2.79
C ASP A 337 -14.13 -6.53 3.33
N LEU A 338 -14.21 -6.35 4.65
CA LEU A 338 -14.13 -5.06 5.33
C LEU A 338 -12.74 -4.78 5.93
N GLN A 339 -11.97 -5.83 6.24
CA GLN A 339 -10.56 -5.72 6.68
C GLN A 339 -9.53 -5.28 5.62
N THR A 340 -9.56 -5.67 4.35
CA THR A 340 -10.59 -5.11 3.47
C THR A 340 -10.41 -3.64 3.28
N GLU A 341 -11.54 -3.01 3.02
CA GLU A 341 -11.64 -1.64 2.56
C GLU A 341 -10.79 -0.71 3.44
N LEU A 342 -10.71 -1.05 4.72
CA LEU A 342 -9.79 -0.48 5.69
C LEU A 342 -8.29 -0.60 5.30
N ALA A 343 -7.73 -1.80 5.08
CA ALA A 343 -6.33 -1.95 4.66
C ALA A 343 -6.01 -1.19 3.35
N LEU A 344 -6.91 -1.24 2.36
CA LEU A 344 -6.75 -0.44 1.13
C LEU A 344 -6.83 1.06 1.42
N ALA A 345 -7.72 1.52 2.30
CA ALA A 345 -7.84 2.93 2.66
C ALA A 345 -6.62 3.42 3.47
N ILE A 346 -6.09 2.59 4.37
CA ILE A 346 -4.86 2.85 5.13
C ILE A 346 -3.66 2.93 4.17
N ASN A 347 -3.50 1.97 3.24
CA ASN A 347 -2.44 1.99 2.24
C ASN A 347 -2.58 3.20 1.29
N ASN A 348 -3.80 3.51 0.83
CA ASN A 348 -4.08 4.71 0.04
C ASN A 348 -3.72 6.01 0.79
N LEU A 349 -4.02 6.08 2.08
CA LEU A 349 -3.66 7.21 2.93
C LEU A 349 -2.13 7.28 3.13
N PHE A 350 -1.49 6.15 3.41
CA PHE A 350 -0.03 6.06 3.56
C PHE A 350 0.68 6.55 2.29
N PHE A 351 0.28 6.07 1.12
CA PHE A 351 0.85 6.52 -0.15
C PHE A 351 0.53 8.00 -0.46
N ASP A 352 -0.64 8.53 -0.09
CA ASP A 352 -0.94 9.97 -0.21
C ASP A 352 -0.08 10.84 0.72
N GLN A 353 0.43 10.31 1.84
CA GLN A 353 1.28 11.06 2.79
C GLN A 353 2.79 10.86 2.57
N PHE A 354 3.24 9.65 2.25
CA PHE A 354 4.67 9.28 2.31
C PHE A 354 5.32 9.00 0.94
N ALA A 355 4.56 8.68 -0.12
CA ALA A 355 5.14 8.18 -1.37
C ALA A 355 5.69 9.25 -2.34
N VAL A 356 5.81 10.49 -1.89
CA VAL A 356 6.62 11.54 -2.54
C VAL A 356 8.02 11.62 -1.94
N ASP A 357 8.14 11.52 -0.61
CA ASP A 357 9.39 11.81 0.11
C ASP A 357 10.17 10.56 0.54
N PHE A 358 9.51 9.41 0.70
CA PHE A 358 10.11 8.18 1.24
C PHE A 358 10.21 7.02 0.23
N TYR A 359 9.60 7.18 -0.95
CA TYR A 359 9.67 6.19 -2.02
C TYR A 359 10.49 6.70 -3.21
N SER A 360 11.28 5.82 -3.82
CA SER A 360 12.07 6.09 -5.02
C SER A 360 11.98 4.94 -6.05
N THR A 361 12.44 5.15 -7.28
CA THR A 361 12.58 4.09 -8.29
C THR A 361 14.03 3.61 -8.31
N VAL A 362 14.25 2.29 -8.30
CA VAL A 362 15.60 1.71 -8.44
C VAL A 362 15.90 1.52 -9.92
N GLU A 363 16.93 2.19 -10.44
CA GLU A 363 17.36 2.07 -11.85
C GLU A 363 18.28 0.87 -12.13
N ASN A 364 18.86 0.27 -11.09
CA ASN A 364 19.81 -0.85 -11.23
C ASN A 364 19.36 -2.07 -10.43
N GLU A 365 18.83 -3.06 -11.15
CA GLU A 365 18.34 -4.32 -10.58
C GLU A 365 19.44 -5.09 -9.83
N ASP A 366 20.71 -5.00 -10.24
CA ASP A 366 21.86 -5.67 -9.58
C ASP A 366 22.06 -5.28 -8.10
N ALA A 367 21.41 -4.21 -7.63
CA ALA A 367 21.43 -3.82 -6.21
C ALA A 367 20.66 -4.80 -5.31
N ILE A 368 19.68 -5.53 -5.88
CA ILE A 368 18.79 -6.46 -5.18
C ILE A 368 18.94 -7.82 -5.86
N LYS A 369 19.02 -8.91 -5.10
CA LYS A 369 19.15 -10.26 -5.67
C LYS A 369 17.81 -10.80 -6.12
N VAL A 370 17.17 -10.14 -7.08
CA VAL A 370 15.90 -10.56 -7.67
C VAL A 370 16.08 -11.96 -8.29
N PRO A 371 15.21 -12.94 -7.98
CA PRO A 371 15.28 -14.27 -8.59
C PRO A 371 15.13 -14.20 -10.11
N SER A 372 15.94 -14.96 -10.85
CA SER A 372 16.00 -14.89 -12.32
C SER A 372 14.74 -15.36 -13.05
N ASP A 373 13.78 -15.91 -12.30
CA ASP A 373 12.45 -16.34 -12.75
C ASP A 373 11.33 -15.34 -12.43
N VAL A 374 11.67 -14.15 -11.91
CA VAL A 374 10.73 -13.03 -11.68
C VAL A 374 10.81 -12.05 -12.84
N ASP A 375 9.66 -11.76 -13.46
CA ASP A 375 9.55 -10.70 -14.48
C ASP A 375 9.52 -9.31 -13.82
N VAL A 376 10.45 -8.44 -14.22
CA VAL A 376 10.61 -7.09 -13.66
C VAL A 376 10.15 -6.03 -14.66
N LYS A 377 9.09 -5.30 -14.33
CA LYS A 377 8.67 -4.06 -15.02
C LYS A 377 9.30 -2.84 -14.35
N LYS A 378 9.30 -2.83 -13.01
CA LYS A 378 9.82 -1.72 -12.20
C LYS A 378 10.14 -2.18 -10.78
N ILE A 379 11.17 -1.58 -10.18
CA ILE A 379 11.46 -1.73 -8.76
C ILE A 379 11.23 -0.39 -8.05
N VAL A 380 10.49 -0.42 -6.95
CA VAL A 380 10.19 0.73 -6.10
C VAL A 380 10.80 0.48 -4.72
N LYS A 381 11.53 1.48 -4.20
CA LYS A 381 12.20 1.41 -2.90
C LYS A 381 11.53 2.34 -1.89
N PHE A 382 11.13 1.83 -0.72
CA PHE A 382 10.97 2.65 0.48
C PHE A 382 12.31 2.78 1.21
N GLU A 383 12.62 3.93 1.81
CA GLU A 383 13.83 4.09 2.63
C GLU A 383 13.61 5.02 3.83
N LEU A 384 13.95 4.52 5.02
CA LEU A 384 14.02 5.30 6.26
C LEU A 384 15.44 5.24 6.85
N THR A 385 15.91 6.39 7.33
CA THR A 385 17.25 6.63 7.87
C THR A 385 17.13 7.63 9.02
N ASN A 386 18.15 7.76 9.88
CA ASN A 386 18.14 8.82 10.89
C ASN A 386 18.03 10.24 10.30
N ASP A 387 18.48 10.46 9.05
CA ASP A 387 18.46 11.76 8.37
C ASP A 387 17.04 12.17 7.90
N ASN A 388 16.20 11.21 7.48
CA ASN A 388 14.80 11.47 7.07
C ASN A 388 13.75 11.03 8.12
N LEU A 389 14.18 10.52 9.28
CA LEU A 389 13.28 10.16 10.38
C LEU A 389 12.49 11.36 10.93
N GLN A 390 13.08 12.57 10.98
CA GLN A 390 12.38 13.77 11.43
C GLN A 390 11.14 14.08 10.54
N PRO A 391 11.28 14.31 9.22
CA PRO A 391 10.12 14.55 8.37
C PRO A 391 9.16 13.35 8.32
N PHE A 392 9.64 12.11 8.53
CA PHE A 392 8.74 10.95 8.62
C PHE A 392 7.81 11.04 9.84
N VAL A 393 8.35 11.31 11.02
CA VAL A 393 7.57 11.46 12.25
C VAL A 393 6.67 12.69 12.19
N GLU A 394 7.14 13.80 11.62
CA GLU A 394 6.29 14.98 11.40
C GLU A 394 5.10 14.69 10.47
N THR A 395 5.30 13.98 9.37
CA THR A 395 4.24 13.56 8.44
C THR A 395 3.29 12.54 9.08
N LEU A 396 3.83 11.61 9.87
CA LEU A 396 3.04 10.63 10.62
C LEU A 396 2.07 11.33 11.60
N PHE A 397 2.57 12.26 12.41
CA PHE A 397 1.77 12.90 13.46
C PHE A 397 0.85 14.01 12.95
N ASN A 398 1.30 14.82 11.99
CA ASN A 398 0.53 15.98 11.52
C ASN A 398 -0.35 15.67 10.29
N GLY A 399 -0.03 14.62 9.54
CA GLY A 399 -0.71 14.22 8.31
C GLY A 399 -1.46 12.90 8.43
N PHE A 400 -0.74 11.80 8.66
CA PHE A 400 -1.30 10.44 8.60
C PHE A 400 -2.24 10.11 9.77
N LEU A 401 -1.77 10.20 11.02
CA LEU A 401 -2.54 9.79 12.20
C LEU A 401 -3.90 10.51 12.35
N PRO A 402 -4.04 11.83 12.10
CA PRO A 402 -5.35 12.49 12.14
C PRO A 402 -6.33 11.93 11.10
N GLN A 403 -5.88 11.71 9.86
CA GLN A 403 -6.71 11.16 8.79
C GLN A 403 -7.02 9.67 9.02
N LEU A 404 -6.09 8.91 9.59
CA LEU A 404 -6.32 7.53 10.03
C LEU A 404 -7.40 7.51 11.13
N PHE A 405 -7.32 8.40 12.11
CA PHE A 405 -8.33 8.48 13.16
C PHE A 405 -9.69 8.95 12.65
N GLU A 406 -9.78 9.74 11.57
CA GLU A 406 -11.04 10.04 10.87
C GLU A 406 -11.58 8.82 10.12
N LEU A 407 -10.71 8.06 9.45
CA LEU A 407 -11.05 6.79 8.80
C LEU A 407 -11.64 5.81 9.82
N LEU A 408 -10.96 5.59 10.94
CA LEU A 408 -11.37 4.66 12.00
C LEU A 408 -12.63 5.07 12.80
N GLN A 409 -13.28 6.20 12.51
CA GLN A 409 -14.60 6.54 13.12
C GLN A 409 -15.78 6.08 12.29
N GLN A 410 -15.55 5.52 11.10
CA GLN A 410 -16.61 4.96 10.28
C GLN A 410 -17.11 3.69 10.96
N ASP A 411 -18.41 3.64 11.27
CA ASP A 411 -19.05 2.58 12.08
C ASP A 411 -18.64 1.17 11.60
N ASP A 412 -18.54 0.98 10.29
CA ASP A 412 -18.17 -0.29 9.66
C ASP A 412 -16.70 -0.70 9.97
N TYR A 413 -15.73 0.23 9.96
CA TYR A 413 -14.31 -0.11 10.21
C TYR A 413 -13.98 -0.39 11.68
N VAL A 414 -14.81 0.11 12.61
CA VAL A 414 -14.72 -0.25 14.03
C VAL A 414 -14.98 -1.75 14.20
N GLU A 415 -16.03 -2.26 13.55
CA GLU A 415 -16.37 -3.69 13.53
C GLU A 415 -15.27 -4.54 12.88
N ALA A 416 -14.68 -4.05 11.77
CA ALA A 416 -13.63 -4.74 11.01
C ALA A 416 -12.36 -5.05 11.82
N LEU A 417 -11.97 -4.13 12.71
CA LEU A 417 -10.80 -4.28 13.58
C LEU A 417 -11.07 -5.11 14.84
N GLY A 418 -12.32 -5.49 15.11
CA GLY A 418 -12.71 -6.10 16.38
C GLY A 418 -12.56 -5.17 17.59
N LEU A 419 -12.38 -3.86 17.36
CA LEU A 419 -12.24 -2.85 18.40
C LEU A 419 -13.59 -2.27 18.79
N THR A 420 -13.67 -1.75 20.01
CA THR A 420 -14.79 -0.93 20.46
C THR A 420 -14.55 0.55 20.17
N ALA A 421 -15.64 1.33 20.07
CA ALA A 421 -15.54 2.79 19.98
C ALA A 421 -14.82 3.40 21.20
N GLU A 422 -14.92 2.76 22.38
CA GLU A 422 -14.21 3.21 23.59
C GLU A 422 -12.68 3.02 23.46
N GLU A 423 -12.21 1.91 22.88
CA GLU A 423 -10.78 1.67 22.61
C GLU A 423 -10.24 2.64 21.55
N ILE A 424 -11.03 2.97 20.53
CA ILE A 424 -10.63 3.94 19.50
C ILE A 424 -10.56 5.37 20.06
N GLU A 425 -11.49 5.77 20.93
CA GLU A 425 -11.40 7.05 21.65
C GLU A 425 -10.23 7.08 22.64
N LEU A 426 -9.95 5.97 23.35
CA LEU A 426 -8.76 5.85 24.21
C LEU A 426 -7.46 6.02 23.42
N LEU A 427 -7.32 5.39 22.26
CA LEU A 427 -6.17 5.57 21.38
C LEU A 427 -6.03 7.03 20.91
N LYS A 428 -7.13 7.69 20.53
CA LYS A 428 -7.12 9.13 20.20
C LYS A 428 -6.69 9.98 21.38
N GLU A 429 -7.20 9.71 22.58
CA GLU A 429 -6.80 10.43 23.80
C GLU A 429 -5.31 10.22 24.09
N GLU A 430 -4.77 9.00 24.00
CA GLU A 430 -3.34 8.75 24.23
C GLU A 430 -2.45 9.50 23.23
N ILE A 431 -2.82 9.53 21.95
CA ILE A 431 -2.08 10.30 20.93
C ILE A 431 -2.23 11.81 21.16
N ALA A 432 -3.42 12.31 21.52
CA ALA A 432 -3.63 13.72 21.85
C ALA A 432 -2.88 14.20 23.13
N HIS A 433 -2.52 13.27 24.02
CA HIS A 433 -1.71 13.52 25.22
C HIS A 433 -0.20 13.26 25.04
N MET A 434 0.26 12.93 23.82
CA MET A 434 1.70 12.93 23.53
C MET A 434 2.29 14.35 23.62
N PRO A 435 3.61 14.50 23.89
CA PRO A 435 4.23 15.81 23.97
C PRO A 435 3.99 16.63 22.69
N ALA A 436 3.52 17.86 22.85
CA ALA A 436 3.29 18.78 21.73
C ALA A 436 4.58 19.28 21.05
N ASP A 437 5.75 18.87 21.55
CA ASP A 437 7.08 19.19 21.03
C ASP A 437 7.65 17.94 20.32
N LEU A 438 7.37 17.84 19.01
CA LEU A 438 7.86 16.73 18.18
C LEU A 438 9.40 16.75 18.07
N ASP A 439 10.04 17.92 18.11
CA ASP A 439 11.51 18.05 18.09
C ASP A 439 12.13 17.36 19.31
N GLU A 440 11.55 17.50 20.51
CA GLU A 440 12.01 16.77 21.71
C GLU A 440 11.87 15.25 21.54
N ILE A 441 10.75 14.78 20.99
CA ILE A 441 10.51 13.34 20.77
C ILE A 441 11.53 12.77 19.78
N ILE A 442 11.74 13.44 18.65
CA ILE A 442 12.65 12.99 17.58
C ILE A 442 14.11 13.05 18.07
N ALA A 443 14.49 14.08 18.83
CA ALA A 443 15.80 14.17 19.45
C ALA A 443 16.05 13.07 20.51
N GLU A 444 15.01 12.56 21.16
CA GLU A 444 15.11 11.40 22.05
C GLU A 444 15.19 10.08 21.28
N ILE A 445 14.40 9.90 20.20
CA ILE A 445 14.50 8.71 19.34
C ILE A 445 15.91 8.62 18.74
N ASN A 446 16.46 9.70 18.19
CA ASN A 446 17.81 9.72 17.62
C ASN A 446 18.96 9.51 18.64
N LYS A 447 18.71 9.58 19.95
CA LYS A 447 19.69 9.15 20.97
C LYS A 447 19.61 7.64 21.25
N VAL A 448 18.41 7.09 21.14
CA VAL A 448 18.08 5.71 21.53
C VAL A 448 18.13 4.76 20.33
N VAL A 449 17.92 5.22 19.10
CA VAL A 449 17.83 4.36 17.91
C VAL A 449 18.78 4.83 16.82
N THR A 450 19.69 3.95 16.41
CA THR A 450 20.52 4.11 15.21
C THR A 450 19.96 3.19 14.12
N ILE A 451 19.51 3.76 13.01
CA ILE A 451 19.02 3.04 11.84
C ILE A 451 20.20 2.88 10.89
N HIS A 452 20.82 1.70 10.85
CA HIS A 452 21.83 1.37 9.84
C HIS A 452 21.15 1.07 8.50
N LYS A 453 19.96 0.47 8.55
CA LYS A 453 19.17 0.10 7.40
C LYS A 453 17.68 0.01 7.75
N PHE A 454 16.84 0.59 6.91
CA PHE A 454 15.39 0.34 6.87
C PHE A 454 14.96 0.59 5.42
N GLU A 455 14.81 -0.49 4.63
CA GLU A 455 14.36 -0.40 3.25
C GLU A 455 13.40 -1.53 2.87
N GLU A 456 12.45 -1.20 1.99
CA GLU A 456 11.55 -2.15 1.33
C GLU A 456 11.79 -2.03 -0.18
N HIS A 457 11.83 -3.14 -0.91
CA HIS A 457 12.05 -3.19 -2.34
C HIS A 457 10.95 -4.00 -3.03
N ILE A 458 9.94 -3.26 -3.49
CA ILE A 458 8.75 -3.80 -4.16
C ILE A 458 9.08 -3.98 -5.65
N VAL A 459 9.19 -5.23 -6.09
CA VAL A 459 9.43 -5.61 -7.49
C VAL A 459 8.09 -5.88 -8.18
N ILE A 460 7.75 -4.98 -9.08
CA ILE A 460 6.48 -4.94 -9.80
C ILE A 460 6.66 -5.59 -11.17
N ASN A 461 5.79 -6.52 -11.53
CA ASN A 461 5.77 -7.20 -12.84
C ASN A 461 4.94 -6.42 -13.89
N GLU A 462 4.85 -6.96 -15.12
CA GLU A 462 4.11 -6.31 -16.23
C GLU A 462 2.61 -6.06 -15.94
N ASP A 463 1.99 -6.91 -15.13
CA ASP A 463 0.57 -6.83 -14.71
C ASP A 463 0.35 -5.85 -13.52
N ASP A 464 1.37 -5.07 -13.14
CA ASP A 464 1.38 -4.17 -11.98
C ASP A 464 1.03 -4.89 -10.67
N ILE A 465 1.66 -6.06 -10.45
CA ILE A 465 1.56 -6.91 -9.26
C ILE A 465 2.94 -7.08 -8.61
N ILE A 466 2.99 -7.22 -7.28
CA ILE A 466 4.19 -7.50 -6.49
C ILE A 466 4.61 -8.95 -6.73
N ALA A 467 5.57 -9.16 -7.62
CA ALA A 467 6.10 -10.48 -7.94
C ALA A 467 7.25 -10.90 -7.02
N TYR A 468 7.99 -9.93 -6.47
CA TYR A 468 8.98 -10.14 -5.43
C TYR A 468 9.01 -8.93 -4.50
N ASP A 469 9.08 -9.19 -3.20
CA ASP A 469 9.21 -8.16 -2.17
C ASP A 469 10.41 -8.48 -1.28
N VAL A 470 11.12 -7.44 -0.82
CA VAL A 470 12.31 -7.56 0.03
C VAL A 470 12.33 -6.44 1.05
N PHE A 471 12.22 -6.79 2.32
CA PHE A 471 12.36 -5.86 3.44
C PHE A 471 13.66 -6.14 4.20
N ASP A 472 14.43 -5.09 4.49
CA ASP A 472 15.73 -5.20 5.15
C ASP A 472 15.90 -4.10 6.21
N LEU A 473 15.99 -4.54 7.47
CA LEU A 473 16.07 -3.75 8.68
C LEU A 473 17.35 -4.12 9.44
N ASP A 474 18.14 -3.12 9.81
CA ASP A 474 19.30 -3.24 10.69
C ASP A 474 19.32 -1.99 11.58
N LEU A 475 19.02 -2.16 12.87
CA LEU A 475 18.97 -1.08 13.83
C LEU A 475 19.63 -1.47 15.16
N ASP A 476 20.20 -0.47 15.84
CA ASP A 476 20.66 -0.57 17.22
C ASP A 476 19.76 0.27 18.13
N VAL A 477 19.34 -0.31 19.26
CA VAL A 477 18.66 0.35 20.36
C VAL A 477 19.64 0.54 21.53
N ASN A 478 20.00 1.79 21.82
CA ASN A 478 20.88 2.20 22.89
C ASN A 478 20.07 2.55 24.15
N VAL A 479 20.26 1.80 25.23
CA VAL A 479 19.61 2.02 26.52
C VAL A 479 20.70 2.18 27.58
N GLU A 480 20.78 3.37 28.18
CA GLU A 480 21.85 3.76 29.11
C GLU A 480 23.27 3.64 28.51
N GLU A 481 24.08 2.67 28.93
CA GLU A 481 25.41 2.37 28.36
C GLU A 481 25.42 1.04 27.56
N GLU A 482 24.25 0.46 27.30
CA GLU A 482 24.07 -0.83 26.61
C GLU A 482 23.43 -0.66 25.23
N THR A 483 23.82 -1.52 24.29
CA THR A 483 23.30 -1.55 22.91
C THR A 483 22.72 -2.92 22.58
N TYR A 484 21.48 -2.92 22.08
CA TYR A 484 20.75 -4.10 21.59
C TYR A 484 20.55 -3.95 20.08
N GLY A 485 21.00 -4.91 19.29
CA GLY A 485 20.80 -4.87 17.83
C GLY A 485 19.63 -5.73 17.38
N LEU A 486 18.91 -5.26 16.36
CA LEU A 486 17.84 -5.99 15.68
C LEU A 486 18.10 -5.96 14.16
N LYS A 487 18.17 -7.15 13.58
CA LYS A 487 18.26 -7.37 12.14
C LYS A 487 17.07 -8.19 11.68
N LEU A 488 16.37 -7.71 10.67
CA LEU A 488 15.25 -8.41 10.04
C LEU A 488 15.44 -8.32 8.53
N PHE A 489 15.74 -9.44 7.89
CA PHE A 489 15.69 -9.55 6.43
C PHE A 489 14.53 -10.44 6.06
N PHE A 490 13.62 -9.95 5.23
CA PHE A 490 12.50 -10.70 4.68
C PHE A 490 12.55 -10.63 3.15
N ASP A 491 12.32 -11.74 2.48
CA ASP A 491 12.03 -11.77 1.06
C ASP A 491 10.85 -12.70 0.77
N MET A 492 10.03 -12.33 -0.22
CA MET A 492 8.86 -13.12 -0.63
C MET A 492 8.66 -13.03 -2.14
N LYS A 493 8.78 -14.16 -2.83
CA LYS A 493 8.46 -14.32 -4.24
C LYS A 493 7.06 -14.88 -4.41
N LYS A 494 6.29 -14.29 -5.33
CA LYS A 494 5.04 -14.88 -5.86
C LYS A 494 5.29 -15.45 -7.24
N SER A 495 4.64 -16.57 -7.53
CA SER A 495 4.63 -17.25 -8.83
C SER A 495 3.26 -17.89 -9.05
N LYS A 496 2.95 -18.33 -10.27
CA LYS A 496 1.62 -18.92 -10.58
C LYS A 496 0.44 -18.02 -10.21
N ILE A 497 0.64 -16.71 -10.31
CA ILE A 497 -0.35 -15.67 -10.06
C ILE A 497 -1.50 -15.85 -11.04
N ASN A 498 -2.71 -16.09 -10.52
CA ASN A 498 -3.92 -16.40 -11.28
C ASN A 498 -3.79 -17.62 -12.23
N GLU A 499 -2.89 -18.54 -11.90
CA GLU A 499 -2.74 -19.86 -12.56
C GLU A 499 -3.24 -21.01 -11.67
N GLU A 500 -3.23 -22.25 -12.20
CA GLU A 500 -3.40 -23.46 -11.39
C GLU A 500 -2.21 -23.62 -10.43
N VAL A 501 -2.47 -23.58 -9.13
CA VAL A 501 -1.47 -23.70 -8.05
C VAL A 501 -1.48 -25.09 -7.43
N LYS A 502 -0.33 -25.51 -6.90
CA LYS A 502 -0.18 -26.81 -6.25
C LYS A 502 -0.03 -26.68 -4.73
N PHE A 503 -1.12 -26.95 -4.02
CA PHE A 503 -1.10 -27.21 -2.59
C PHE A 503 -0.15 -28.37 -2.22
N SER A 504 0.71 -28.10 -1.24
CA SER A 504 1.77 -29.01 -0.80
C SER A 504 1.31 -29.98 0.29
N ILE A 505 0.27 -29.60 1.03
CA ILE A 505 -0.34 -30.30 2.16
C ILE A 505 -1.82 -30.57 1.87
N GLY A 506 -2.58 -29.53 1.50
CA GLY A 506 -4.05 -29.57 1.37
C GLY A 506 -4.78 -29.84 2.71
N ILE A 507 -6.12 -29.81 2.70
CA ILE A 507 -6.91 -30.05 3.92
C ILE A 507 -6.65 -31.47 4.45
N PRO A 508 -6.20 -31.65 5.72
CA PRO A 508 -5.86 -32.97 6.26
C PRO A 508 -7.08 -33.91 6.41
N ASP A 509 -6.87 -35.21 6.17
CA ASP A 509 -7.87 -36.23 6.47
C ASP A 509 -8.20 -36.29 7.97
N LYS A 510 -9.49 -36.46 8.32
CA LYS A 510 -9.95 -36.61 9.72
C LYS A 510 -9.29 -37.73 10.53
N ALA A 511 -8.68 -38.72 9.87
CA ALA A 511 -7.93 -39.78 10.54
C ALA A 511 -6.54 -39.33 11.03
N ASN A 512 -6.03 -38.22 10.49
CA ASN A 512 -4.72 -37.63 10.78
C ASN A 512 -4.83 -36.32 11.59
N THR A 513 -6.05 -35.95 12.01
CA THR A 513 -6.32 -34.76 12.85
C THR A 513 -6.64 -35.15 14.29
N ILE A 514 -6.44 -34.21 15.21
CA ILE A 514 -7.02 -34.18 16.56
C ILE A 514 -7.56 -32.77 16.79
N THR A 515 -8.74 -32.60 17.37
CA THR A 515 -9.26 -31.24 17.66
C THR A 515 -8.55 -30.62 18.87
N LEU A 516 -8.61 -29.30 19.00
CA LEU A 516 -8.15 -28.62 20.22
C LEU A 516 -8.86 -29.16 21.48
N GLU A 517 -10.17 -29.43 21.41
CA GLU A 517 -10.91 -30.01 22.54
C GLU A 517 -10.40 -31.42 22.91
N GLU A 518 -10.16 -32.29 21.92
CA GLU A 518 -9.60 -33.63 22.13
C GLU A 518 -8.18 -33.56 22.70
N LEU A 519 -7.36 -32.61 22.24
CA LEU A 519 -6.00 -32.36 22.74
C LEU A 519 -6.00 -31.94 24.21
N LEU A 520 -6.90 -31.03 24.60
CA LEU A 520 -7.05 -30.56 25.98
C LEU A 520 -7.58 -31.63 26.95
N GLN A 521 -8.16 -32.72 26.43
CA GLN A 521 -8.64 -33.86 27.22
C GLN A 521 -7.59 -34.97 27.42
N LEU A 522 -6.41 -34.88 26.80
CA LEU A 522 -5.33 -35.86 26.98
C LEU A 522 -4.59 -35.67 28.32
N GLU A 523 -4.50 -36.74 29.12
CA GLU A 523 -3.70 -36.74 30.35
C GLU A 523 -2.21 -36.46 30.04
N GLY A 524 -1.65 -35.41 30.66
CA GLY A 524 -0.24 -35.04 30.52
C GLY A 524 0.06 -33.86 29.59
N VAL A 525 -0.96 -33.27 28.94
CA VAL A 525 -0.80 -31.99 28.22
C VAL A 525 -0.97 -30.83 29.21
N GLU A 526 0.11 -30.44 29.89
CA GLU A 526 0.13 -29.20 30.69
C GLU A 526 0.25 -28.00 29.75
N MET A 527 -0.78 -27.13 29.74
CA MET A 527 -0.82 -25.87 28.98
C MET A 527 0.40 -24.96 29.25
N ASP A 528 0.98 -25.06 30.44
CA ASP A 528 2.16 -24.31 30.88
C ASP A 528 3.39 -24.58 30.00
N ALA A 529 3.44 -25.69 29.26
CA ALA A 529 4.50 -26.00 28.30
C ALA A 529 4.31 -25.35 26.90
N LEU A 530 3.12 -24.81 26.63
CA LEU A 530 2.78 -24.08 25.40
C LEU A 530 2.58 -22.57 25.66
N ALA A 531 2.40 -22.18 26.92
CA ALA A 531 2.36 -20.78 27.32
C ALA A 531 3.75 -20.14 27.19
N VAL A 532 3.88 -19.16 26.29
CA VAL A 532 5.00 -18.20 26.37
C VAL A 532 4.88 -17.50 27.74
N PRO A 533 5.94 -17.46 28.57
CA PRO A 533 5.86 -16.85 29.89
C PRO A 533 5.45 -15.38 29.80
N TYR A 534 4.25 -15.06 30.29
CA TYR A 534 3.72 -13.68 30.33
C TYR A 534 4.44 -12.80 31.36
N ASP A 535 5.27 -13.39 32.24
CA ASP A 535 6.07 -12.70 33.26
C ASP A 535 7.47 -12.32 32.74
N LEU A 536 7.50 -11.39 31.78
CA LEU A 536 8.66 -10.52 31.53
C LEU A 536 8.17 -9.05 31.52
N GLN A 537 7.97 -8.52 32.74
CA GLN A 537 7.74 -7.08 33.02
C GLN A 537 9.06 -6.32 33.22
#